data_AF-A0A6L9XY14-F1
#
_entry.id   AF-A0A6L9XY14-F1
#
_cell.length_a   1.000
_cell.length_b   1.000
_cell.length_c   1.000
_cell.angle_alpha   90.00
_cell.angle_beta   90.00
_cell.angle_gamma   90.00
#
_symmetry.space_group_name_H-M   'P 1'
#
loop_
_entity.id
_entity.type
_entity.pdbx_description
1 polymer ?
#
loop_
_entity_poly.entity_id
_entity_poly.type
_entity_poly.pdbx_seq_one_letter_code
_entity_poly.pdbx_strand_id
1 'polypeptide(L)' 'MPSPDWCTIQAAAEHLAVSTKTVRRLISDGKLSAERIGPRLIRVSIASLEHVGRPLQYVAPDASDV' A
#
# COMPACT_ATOMS: atom_id res chain seq x y z
N MET A 1 16.43 -12.77 -10.44
CA MET A 1 15.51 -12.22 -9.43
C MET A 1 15.34 -10.75 -9.76
N PRO A 2 14.16 -10.26 -10.20
CA PRO A 2 13.99 -8.81 -10.32
C PRO A 2 14.21 -8.22 -8.93
N SER A 3 15.24 -7.40 -8.78
CA SER A 3 15.45 -6.63 -7.56
C SER A 3 14.25 -5.73 -7.39
N PRO A 4 13.62 -5.66 -6.20
CA PRO A 4 12.48 -4.79 -6.03
C PRO A 4 12.92 -3.35 -6.28
N ASP A 5 12.29 -2.69 -7.24
CA ASP A 5 12.43 -1.26 -7.38
C ASP A 5 11.89 -0.60 -6.10
N TRP A 6 12.64 0.37 -5.59
CA TRP A 6 12.38 1.06 -4.33
C TRP A 6 11.98 2.51 -4.60
N CYS A 7 10.88 2.98 -4.04
CA CYS A 7 10.41 4.36 -4.21
C CYS A 7 10.33 5.13 -2.88
N THR A 8 10.17 6.45 -2.96
CA THR A 8 9.97 7.30 -1.77
C THR A 8 8.54 7.12 -1.21
N ILE A 9 8.31 7.52 0.04
CA ILE A 9 6.95 7.58 0.61
C ILE A 9 6.03 8.47 -0.24
N GLN A 10 6.56 9.54 -0.83
CA GLN A 10 5.78 10.45 -1.67
C GLN A 10 5.39 9.80 -2.99
N ALA A 11 6.33 9.15 -3.68
CA ALA A 11 6.04 8.42 -4.92
C ALA A 11 5.05 7.27 -4.68
N ALA A 12 5.16 6.55 -3.55
CA ALA A 12 4.18 5.53 -3.16
C ALA A 12 2.78 6.11 -2.94
N ALA A 13 2.70 7.31 -2.34
CA ALA A 13 1.43 8.00 -2.09
C ALA A 13 0.77 8.43 -3.40
N GLU A 14 1.57 8.96 -4.35
CA GLU A 14 1.12 9.31 -5.70
C GLU A 14 0.65 8.07 -6.46
N HIS A 15 1.40 6.96 -6.41
CA HIS A 15 1.05 5.70 -7.08
C HIS A 15 -0.28 5.12 -6.60
N LEU A 16 -0.54 5.16 -5.29
CA LEU A 16 -1.78 4.65 -4.70
C LEU A 16 -2.92 5.68 -4.66
N ALA A 17 -2.68 6.91 -5.13
CA ALA A 17 -3.61 8.03 -5.02
C ALA A 17 -4.10 8.28 -3.57
N VAL A 18 -3.20 8.20 -2.59
CA VAL A 18 -3.49 8.42 -1.15
C VAL A 18 -2.55 9.46 -0.53
N SER A 19 -2.82 9.85 0.71
CA SER A 19 -1.90 10.69 1.48
C SER A 19 -0.63 9.93 1.92
N THR A 20 0.48 10.64 2.11
CA THR A 20 1.71 10.08 2.72
C THR A 20 1.46 9.56 4.15
N LYS A 21 0.49 10.12 4.88
CA LYS A 21 0.04 9.61 6.18
C LYS A 21 -0.57 8.21 6.05
N THR A 22 -1.38 7.99 5.01
CA THR A 22 -1.93 6.66 4.71
C THR A 22 -0.82 5.66 4.44
N VAL A 23 0.19 6.02 3.64
CA VAL A 23 1.34 5.14 3.36
C VAL A 23 2.08 4.77 4.64
N ARG A 24 2.37 5.73 5.52
CA ARG A 24 3.01 5.45 6.82
C ARG A 24 2.19 4.53 7.71
N ARG A 25 0.87 4.70 7.71
CA ARG A 25 -0.06 3.80 8.40
C ARG A 25 0.02 2.40 7.82
N LEU A 26 -0.02 2.24 6.49
CA LEU A 26 0.10 0.93 5.84
C LEU A 26 1.41 0.22 6.15
N ILE A 27 2.53 0.96 6.23
CA ILE A 27 3.82 0.41 6.67
C ILE A 27 3.75 -0.05 8.13
N SER A 28 3.16 0.77 9.01
CA SER A 28 3.01 0.45 10.44
C SER A 28 2.07 -0.73 10.68
N ASP A 29 1.05 -0.89 9.83
CA ASP A 29 0.11 -2.02 9.81
C ASP A 29 0.75 -3.30 9.20
N GLY A 30 1.99 -3.24 8.71
CA GLY A 30 2.67 -4.35 8.05
C GLY A 30 2.13 -4.69 6.65
N LYS A 31 1.30 -3.83 6.07
CA LYS A 31 0.71 -4.03 4.73
C LYS A 31 1.61 -3.60 3.58
N LEU A 32 2.57 -2.71 3.86
CA LEU A 32 3.57 -2.27 2.89
C LEU A 32 4.98 -2.60 3.39
N SER A 33 5.76 -3.30 2.56
CA SER A 33 7.17 -3.53 2.79
C SER A 33 7.97 -2.25 2.57
N ALA A 34 8.68 -1.82 3.60
CA ALA A 34 9.53 -0.64 3.56
C ALA A 34 10.83 -0.85 4.35
N GLU A 35 11.92 -0.28 3.85
CA GLU A 35 13.22 -0.32 4.48
C GLU A 35 13.69 1.08 4.86
N ARG A 36 14.39 1.15 5.99
CA ARG A 36 15.07 2.37 6.43
C ARG A 36 16.49 2.36 5.90
N ILE A 37 16.85 3.39 5.15
CA ILE A 37 18.21 3.60 4.64
C ILE A 37 18.87 4.69 5.48
N GLY A 38 19.84 4.30 6.30
CA GLY A 38 20.50 5.21 7.23
C GLY A 38 19.55 5.79 8.30
N PRO A 39 19.83 6.98 8.84
CA PRO A 39 19.09 7.48 10.01
C PRO A 39 17.66 7.94 9.70
N ARG A 40 17.38 8.43 8.49
CA ARG A 40 16.13 9.15 8.19
C ARG A 40 15.41 8.74 6.91
N LEU A 41 16.07 8.11 5.94
CA LEU A 41 15.43 7.78 4.67
C LEU A 41 14.62 6.51 4.82
N ILE A 42 13.41 6.52 4.27
CA ILE A 42 12.56 5.34 4.13
C ILE A 42 12.33 5.12 2.64
N ARG A 43 12.40 3.85 2.23
CA ARG A 43 12.07 3.39 0.89
C ARG A 43 10.98 2.33 0.96
N VAL A 44 10.07 2.37 0.00
CA VAL A 44 8.93 1.46 -0.09
C VAL A 44 9.13 0.57 -1.31
N SER A 45 8.89 -0.73 -1.16
CA SER A 45 8.98 -1.68 -2.27
C SER A 45 7.84 -1.45 -3.26
N ILE A 46 8.16 -1.25 -4.54
CA ILE A 46 7.15 -1.09 -5.60
C ILE A 46 6.30 -2.36 -5.74
N ALA A 47 6.91 -3.53 -5.68
CA ALA A 47 6.18 -4.81 -5.74
C ALA A 47 5.12 -4.94 -4.62
N SER A 48 5.40 -4.37 -3.44
CA SER A 48 4.44 -4.34 -2.34
C SER A 48 3.25 -3.40 -2.61
N LEU A 49 3.42 -2.33 -3.38
CA LEU A 49 2.34 -1.41 -3.74
C LEU A 49 1.29 -2.09 -4.64
N GLU A 50 1.75 -2.92 -5.57
CA GLU A 50 0.90 -3.65 -6.50
C GLU A 50 -0.03 -4.66 -5.80
N HIS A 51 0.38 -5.18 -4.64
CA HIS A 51 -0.31 -6.24 -3.90
C HIS A 51 -0.96 -5.77 -2.58
N VAL A 52 -0.94 -4.47 -2.27
CA VAL A 52 -1.46 -3.94 -1.00
C VAL A 52 -2.98 -4.00 -0.88
N GLY A 53 -3.67 -3.96 -2.02
CA GLY A 53 -5.12 -3.94 -2.11
C GLY A 53 -5.74 -5.32 -1.90
N ARG A 54 -6.98 -5.33 -1.41
CA ARG A 54 -7.83 -6.52 -1.43
C ARG A 54 -9.15 -6.17 -2.12
N PRO A 55 -9.77 -7.11 -2.84
CA PRO A 55 -11.08 -6.88 -3.43
C PRO A 55 -12.09 -6.54 -2.34
N LEU A 56 -12.94 -5.56 -2.59
CA LEU A 56 -14.13 -5.32 -1.78
C LEU A 56 -15.21 -6.28 -2.27
N GLN A 57 -15.66 -7.17 -1.40
CA GLN A 57 -16.87 -7.95 -1.67
C GLN A 57 -18.08 -7.03 -1.59
N TYR A 58 -18.79 -6.90 -2.71
CA TYR A 58 -20.13 -6.34 -2.72
C TYR A 58 -21.11 -7.49 -2.45
N VAL A 59 -21.74 -7.48 -1.28
CA VAL A 59 -22.90 -8.32 -1.03
C VAL A 59 -24.11 -7.52 -1.50
N ALA A 60 -24.74 -7.96 -2.59
CA ALA A 60 -26.01 -7.38 -3.02
C ALA A 60 -27.03 -7.61 -1.89
N PRO A 61 -27.90 -6.64 -1.57
CA PRO A 61 -28.98 -6.87 -0.62
C PRO A 61 -29.83 -8.03 -1.12
N ASP A 62 -30.01 -9.05 -0.28
CA ASP A 62 -30.78 -10.24 -0.61
C ASP A 62 -32.19 -9.84 -1.04
N ALA A 63 -32.58 -10.22 -2.25
CA ALA A 63 -33.90 -9.97 -2.83
C ALA A 63 -35.00 -10.86 -2.20
N SER A 64 -34.93 -11.13 -0.90
CA SER A 64 -35.84 -12.04 -0.19
C SER A 64 -36.99 -11.33 0.54
N ASP A 65 -37.09 -10.01 0.42
CA ASP A 65 -38.16 -9.18 1.02
C ASP A 65 -39.00 -8.49 -0.06
N VAL A 66 -39.68 -9.26 -0.91
CA VAL A 66 -40.89 -8.83 -1.64
C VAL A 66 -41.77 -10.01 -2.04
#